data_AF-A0A075HRT7-F1
#
_entry.id   AF-A0A075HRT7-F1
#
_cell.length_a   1.000
_cell.length_b   1.000
_cell.length_c   1.000
_cell.angle_alpha   90.00
_cell.angle_beta   90.00
_cell.angle_gamma   90.00
#
_symmetry.space_group_name_H-M   'P 1'
#
loop_
_entity.id
_entity.type
_entity.pdbx_description
1 polymer ?
#
loop_
_entity_poly.entity_id
_entity_poly.type
_entity_poly.pdbx_seq_one_letter_code
_entity_poly.pdbx_strand_id
1 'polypeptide(L)'
;MFVEDGYGEEKLKIDLENKKNQKISFNNILCIEAKEKVWGTVLFLDIIEDGKEKKLQFSVVQDWVKYPISAPMKYLKVDWSGFVKYIQDQQIVTK
;
A
#
# COMPACT_ATOMS: atom_id res chain seq x y z
N MET A 1 25.05 -4.76 -22.94
CA MET A 1 24.25 -5.20 -21.79
C MET A 1 23.65 -3.95 -21.19
N PHE A 2 22.36 -3.68 -21.40
CA PHE A 2 21.71 -2.52 -20.81
C PHE A 2 21.47 -2.85 -19.35
N VAL A 3 22.21 -2.19 -18.44
CA VAL A 3 21.80 -2.13 -17.05
C VAL A 3 20.67 -1.13 -17.05
N GLU A 4 19.42 -1.60 -17.06
CA GLU A 4 18.32 -0.72 -16.68
C GLU A 4 18.64 -0.26 -15.26
N ASP A 5 18.93 1.04 -15.13
CA ASP A 5 19.08 1.69 -13.84
C ASP A 5 17.73 1.54 -13.13
N GLY A 6 17.63 0.50 -12.32
CA GLY A 6 16.39 0.02 -11.75
C GLY A 6 15.69 1.11 -10.93
N TYR A 7 14.49 0.79 -10.46
CA TYR A 7 13.87 1.66 -9.48
C TYR A 7 14.61 1.52 -8.14
N GLY A 8 15.46 2.49 -7.81
CA GLY A 8 16.32 2.50 -6.62
C GLY A 8 15.92 3.53 -5.57
N GLU A 9 16.72 3.64 -4.51
CA GLU A 9 16.44 4.51 -3.36
C GLU A 9 16.33 6.00 -3.71
N GLU A 10 17.11 6.48 -4.68
CA GLU A 10 17.06 7.89 -5.10
C GLU A 10 15.71 8.25 -5.72
N LYS A 11 15.18 7.39 -6.59
CA LYS A 11 13.85 7.55 -7.19
C LYS A 11 12.77 7.46 -6.11
N LEU A 12 12.93 6.55 -5.14
CA LEU A 12 12.02 6.44 -3.99
C LEU A 12 12.00 7.71 -3.13
N LYS A 13 13.15 8.33 -2.88
CA LYS A 13 13.24 9.61 -2.14
C LYS A 13 12.50 10.73 -2.87
N ILE A 14 12.68 10.84 -4.18
CA ILE A 14 11.96 11.82 -5.01
C ILE A 14 10.46 11.56 -4.96
N ASP A 15 10.04 10.31 -5.05
CA ASP A 15 8.62 9.95 -5.00
C ASP A 15 8.00 10.23 -3.62
N LEU A 16 8.75 10.09 -2.52
CA LEU A 16 8.30 10.45 -1.17
C LEU A 16 7.97 11.94 -1.04
N GLU A 17 8.68 12.81 -1.76
CA GLU A 17 8.43 14.26 -1.77
C GLU A 17 7.19 14.67 -2.56
N ASN A 18 6.56 13.74 -3.29
CA ASN A 18 5.39 14.02 -4.10
C ASN A 18 4.20 14.46 -3.23
N LYS A 19 3.72 15.69 -3.45
CA LYS A 19 2.58 16.28 -2.73
C LYS A 19 1.26 15.54 -2.93
N LYS A 20 1.15 14.70 -3.97
CA LYS A 20 -0.03 13.87 -4.22
C LYS A 20 -0.09 12.62 -3.33
N ASN A 21 0.99 12.32 -2.60
CA ASN A 21 1.02 11.18 -1.70
C ASN A 21 0.06 11.38 -0.53
N GLN A 22 -0.68 10.32 -0.20
CA GLN A 22 -1.54 10.32 0.97
C GLN A 22 -0.68 10.23 2.24
N LYS A 23 -0.92 11.14 3.19
CA LYS A 23 -0.27 11.14 4.50
C LYS A 23 -1.32 10.79 5.55
N ILE A 24 -1.13 9.66 6.20
CA ILE A 24 -2.05 9.14 7.20
C ILE A 24 -1.29 9.05 8.53
N SER A 25 -1.81 9.69 9.57
CA SER A 25 -1.28 9.56 10.93
C SER A 25 -1.57 8.18 11.49
N PHE A 26 -0.63 7.57 12.23
CA PHE A 26 -0.85 6.27 12.87
C PHE A 26 -2.07 6.25 13.80
N ASN A 27 -2.35 7.37 14.47
CA ASN A 27 -3.49 7.53 15.37
C ASN A 27 -4.84 7.54 14.64
N ASN A 28 -4.83 7.81 13.33
CA ASN A 28 -6.03 7.83 12.51
C ASN A 28 -6.28 6.47 11.83
N ILE A 29 -5.39 5.50 12.01
CA ILE A 29 -5.59 4.14 11.49
C ILE A 29 -6.41 3.36 12.52
N LEU A 30 -7.61 2.94 12.13
CA LEU A 30 -8.48 2.12 12.98
C LEU A 30 -8.11 0.65 12.90
N CYS A 31 -7.81 0.17 11.69
CA CYS A 31 -7.48 -1.22 11.47
C CYS A 31 -6.58 -1.34 10.24
N ILE A 32 -5.61 -2.26 10.32
CA ILE A 32 -4.77 -2.64 9.20
C ILE A 32 -4.63 -4.17 9.16
N GLU A 33 -4.95 -4.75 8.01
CA GLU A 33 -4.93 -6.21 7.82
C GLU A 33 -4.42 -6.57 6.42
N ALA A 34 -3.68 -7.66 6.32
CA ALA A 34 -3.34 -8.26 5.03
C ALA A 34 -4.15 -9.54 4.84
N LYS A 35 -4.75 -9.72 3.66
CA LYS A 35 -5.44 -10.96 3.29
C LYS A 35 -4.92 -11.49 1.98
N GLU A 36 -4.58 -12.76 1.97
CA GLU A 36 -4.26 -13.48 0.74
C GLU A 36 -5.57 -13.86 0.02
N LYS A 37 -5.62 -13.56 -1.28
CA LYS A 37 -6.66 -13.99 -2.21
C LYS A 37 -6.03 -14.92 -3.25
N VAL A 38 -6.88 -15.67 -3.95
CA VAL A 38 -6.46 -16.58 -5.03
C VAL A 38 -5.59 -15.85 -6.06
N TRP A 39 -5.93 -14.60 -6.35
CA TRP A 39 -5.23 -13.79 -7.32
C TRP A 39 -4.03 -13.06 -6.72
N GLY A 40 -4.05 -12.54 -5.49
CA GLY A 40 -2.89 -11.84 -4.90
C GLY A 40 -3.09 -11.45 -3.44
N THR A 41 -2.16 -10.69 -2.86
CA THR A 41 -2.28 -10.22 -1.48
C THR A 41 -2.81 -8.79 -1.44
N VAL A 42 -3.87 -8.57 -0.67
CA VAL A 42 -4.53 -7.27 -0.50
C VAL A 42 -4.28 -6.75 0.91
N LEU A 43 -3.83 -5.50 1.01
CA LEU A 43 -3.74 -4.76 2.25
C LEU A 43 -5.02 -3.94 2.44
N PHE A 44 -5.71 -4.17 3.53
CA PHE A 44 -6.88 -3.42 3.98
C PHE A 44 -6.45 -2.40 5.01
N LEU A 45 -6.91 -1.17 4.85
CA LEU A 45 -6.60 -0.07 5.74
C LEU A 45 -7.87 0.74 6.01
N ASP A 46 -8.37 0.68 7.23
CA ASP A 46 -9.51 1.48 7.68
C ASP A 46 -8.96 2.69 8.47
N ILE A 47 -9.33 3.90 8.04
CA ILE A 47 -8.81 5.16 8.61
C ILE A 47 -9.94 6.13 8.94
N ILE A 48 -9.64 7.08 9.83
CA ILE A 48 -10.44 8.30 10.03
C ILE A 48 -9.78 9.45 9.27
N GLU A 49 -10.50 9.99 8.30
CA GLU A 49 -10.11 11.19 7.55
C GLU A 49 -11.25 12.22 7.71
N ASP A 50 -10.94 13.42 8.20
CA ASP A 50 -11.90 14.49 8.47
C ASP A 50 -13.12 14.06 9.34
N GLY A 51 -12.88 13.19 10.32
CA GLY A 51 -13.90 12.67 11.22
C GLY A 51 -14.83 11.62 10.60
N LYS A 52 -14.53 11.14 9.40
CA LYS A 52 -15.28 10.06 8.73
C LYS A 52 -14.41 8.82 8.55
N GLU A 53 -15.02 7.66 8.71
CA GLU A 53 -14.36 6.39 8.39
C GLU A 53 -14.23 6.23 6.88
N LYS A 54 -13.03 5.83 6.44
CA LYS A 54 -12.69 5.55 5.04
C LYS A 54 -11.96 4.23 4.97
N LYS A 55 -12.43 3.36 4.07
CA LYS A 55 -11.85 2.02 3.85
C LYS A 55 -11.04 2.03 2.57
N LEU A 56 -9.74 1.77 2.68
CA LEU A 56 -8.79 1.72 1.59
C LEU A 56 -8.33 0.28 1.38
N GLN A 57 -8.06 -0.06 0.11
CA GLN A 57 -7.54 -1.35 -0.28
C GLN A 57 -6.38 -1.15 -1.24
N PHE A 58 -5.27 -1.83 -0.96
CA PHE A 58 -4.06 -1.77 -1.77
C PHE A 58 -3.66 -3.17 -2.22
N SER A 59 -3.26 -3.29 -3.48
CA SER A 59 -2.71 -4.52 -4.05
C SER A 59 -1.66 -4.16 -5.09
N VAL A 60 -0.59 -4.96 -5.18
CA VAL A 60 0.42 -4.79 -6.22
C VAL A 60 0.07 -5.68 -7.41
N VAL A 61 0.06 -5.09 -8.59
CA VAL A 61 -0.26 -5.76 -9.85
C VAL A 61 0.98 -5.70 -10.73
N GLN A 62 1.29 -6.83 -11.37
CA GLN A 62 2.45 -6.92 -12.26
C GLN A 62 2.17 -6.29 -13.62
N ASP A 63 0.91 -6.32 -14.06
CA ASP A 63 0.54 -5.87 -15.40
C ASP A 63 -0.88 -5.31 -15.43
N TRP A 64 -1.08 -4.28 -16.26
CA TRP A 64 -2.36 -3.61 -16.51
C TRP A 64 -2.71 -3.74 -17.97
N VAL A 65 -3.84 -4.37 -18.29
CA VAL A 65 -4.36 -4.32 -19.66
C VAL A 65 -5.28 -3.12 -19.79
N LYS A 66 -4.96 -2.22 -20.73
CA LYS A 66 -5.91 -1.21 -21.21
C LYS A 66 -6.85 -1.90 -22.21
N TYR A 67 -8.15 -1.88 -21.89
CA TYR A 67 -9.34 -2.20 -22.71
C TYR A 67 -10.04 -3.55 -22.49
N PRO A 68 -11.40 -3.57 -22.50
CA PRO A 68 -12.32 -2.41 -22.42
C PRO A 68 -12.52 -1.87 -20.99
N ILE A 69 -12.07 -2.60 -19.97
CA ILE A 69 -12.02 -2.18 -18.57
C ILE A 69 -10.61 -2.48 -18.08
N SER A 70 -9.93 -1.48 -17.51
CA SER A 70 -8.60 -1.65 -16.90
C SER A 70 -8.72 -2.55 -15.68
N ALA A 71 -8.56 -3.85 -15.90
CA ALA A 71 -8.56 -4.88 -14.87
C ALA A 71 -7.15 -5.45 -14.73
N PRO A 72 -6.67 -5.70 -13.51
CA PRO A 72 -5.38 -6.34 -13.34
C PRO A 72 -5.46 -7.80 -13.78
N MET A 73 -4.58 -8.21 -14.70
CA MET A 73 -4.52 -9.61 -15.18
C MET A 73 -3.53 -10.47 -14.40
N LYS A 74 -2.49 -9.85 -13.84
CA LYS A 74 -1.48 -10.53 -13.03
C LYS A 74 -1.23 -9.74 -11.76
N TYR A 75 -1.34 -10.43 -10.65
CA TYR A 75 -1.18 -9.86 -9.33
C TYR A 75 0.08 -10.43 -8.69
N LEU A 76 0.72 -9.62 -7.86
CA LEU A 76 1.88 -10.05 -7.09
C LEU A 76 1.40 -10.46 -5.69
N LYS A 77 1.89 -11.61 -5.22
CA LYS A 77 1.76 -11.98 -3.81
C LYS A 77 2.84 -11.23 -3.03
N VAL A 78 2.46 -10.08 -2.47
CA VAL A 78 3.33 -9.29 -1.60
C VAL A 78 3.11 -9.75 -0.17
N ASP A 79 4.21 -9.97 0.55
CA ASP A 79 4.14 -10.19 1.98
C ASP A 79 4.03 -8.83 2.70
N TRP A 80 2.82 -8.52 3.16
CA TRP A 80 2.53 -7.32 3.91
C TRP A 80 2.73 -7.49 5.43
N SER A 81 3.06 -8.69 5.91
CA SER A 81 3.08 -9.00 7.35
C SER A 81 4.01 -8.08 8.14
N GLY A 82 5.22 -7.82 7.63
CA GLY A 82 6.18 -6.91 8.25
C GLY A 82 5.67 -5.47 8.34
N PHE A 83 4.96 -5.00 7.32
CA PHE A 83 4.37 -3.66 7.29
C PHE A 83 3.19 -3.52 8.26
N VAL A 84 2.29 -4.51 8.28
CA VAL A 84 1.17 -4.59 9.23
C VAL A 84 1.69 -4.57 10.67
N LYS A 85 2.68 -5.42 10.97
CA LYS A 85 3.29 -5.50 12.29
C LYS A 85 3.93 -4.16 12.70
N TYR A 86 4.69 -3.55 11.80
CA TYR A 86 5.32 -2.25 12.06
C TYR A 86 4.30 -1.18 12.44
N ILE A 87 3.18 -1.08 11.71
CA ILE A 87 2.14 -0.09 12.02
C ILE A 87 1.49 -0.38 13.37
N GLN A 88 1.15 -1.64 13.65
CA GLN A 88 0.58 -2.04 14.94
C GLN A 88 1.52 -1.71 16.10
N ASP A 89 2.83 -1.97 15.95
CA ASP A 89 3.85 -1.65 16.95
C ASP A 89 3.92 -0.13 17.23
N GLN A 90 3.75 0.73 16.22
CA GLN A 90 3.73 2.19 16.40
C GLN A 90 2.47 2.70 17.12
N GLN A 91 1.34 2.00 16.99
CA GLN A 91 0.08 2.40 17.64
C GLN A 91 0.07 2.15 19.16
N ILE A 92 0.85 1.18 19.64
CA ILE A 92 0.88 0.76 21.06
C ILE A 92 1.45 1.84 21.99
N VAL A 93 2.14 2.85 21.46
CA VAL A 93 2.76 3.92 22.27
C VAL A 93 1.73 4.90 22.87
N THR A 94 0.44 4.77 22.53
CA THR A 94 -0.64 5.52 23.20
C THR A 94 -1.27 4.67 24.30
N LYS A 95 -0.59 4.53 25.44
CA LYS A 95 -1.17 4.01 26.68
C LYS A 95 -0.80 4.88 27.87
#